data_AF-A0A969I4R7-F1
#
_entry.id   AF-A0A969I4R7-F1
#
_cell.length_a   1.000
_cell.length_b   1.000
_cell.length_c   1.000
_cell.angle_alpha   90.00
_cell.angle_beta   90.00
_cell.angle_gamma   90.00
#
_symmetry.space_group_name_H-M   'P 1'
#
loop_
_entity.id
_entity.type
_entity.pdbx_description
1 polymer ?
#
loop_
_entity_poly.entity_id
_entity_poly.type
_entity_poly.pdbx_seq_one_letter_code
_entity_poly.pdbx_strand_id
1 'polypeptide(L)' 'DSWHDNYEGAPADGSAWLEGGDESGRLLRGGAWFIPPILCRSAVRNGVVAGLQFDYVGLRVGRAVARTLS' A
#
# COMPACT_ATOMS: atom_id res chain seq x y z
N ASP A 1 -2.00 0.63 4.90
CA ASP A 1 -3.01 -0.43 4.77
C ASP A 1 -2.48 -1.72 5.39
N SER A 2 -3.31 -2.45 6.12
CA SER A 2 -3.09 -3.88 6.41
C SER A 2 -3.26 -4.70 5.12
N TRP A 3 -2.87 -5.97 5.14
CA TRP A 3 -3.02 -6.81 3.96
C TRP A 3 -4.46 -7.31 3.81
N HIS A 4 -4.99 -7.26 2.59
CA HIS A 4 -6.28 -7.85 2.22
C HIS A 4 -6.12 -8.62 0.91
N ASP A 5 -6.78 -9.76 0.75
CA ASP A 5 -6.63 -10.59 -0.46
C ASP A 5 -7.32 -9.95 -1.68
N ASN A 6 -8.38 -9.19 -1.47
CA ASN A 6 -9.13 -8.49 -2.52
C ASN A 6 -9.36 -7.00 -2.15
N TYR A 7 -10.30 -6.35 -2.84
CA TYR A 7 -10.71 -4.96 -2.60
C TYR A 7 -12.17 -4.84 -2.12
N GLU A 8 -12.81 -5.95 -1.74
CA GLU A 8 -14.18 -5.93 -1.24
C GLU A 8 -14.22 -5.22 0.11
N GLY A 9 -15.00 -4.13 0.22
CA GLY A 9 -15.06 -3.29 1.42
C GLY A 9 -13.94 -2.27 1.57
N ALA A 10 -13.11 -2.06 0.53
CA ALA A 10 -12.06 -1.05 0.56
C ALA A 10 -12.62 0.38 0.74
N PRO A 11 -11.98 1.25 1.54
CA PRO A 11 -12.39 2.65 1.67
C PRO A 11 -12.33 3.39 0.32
N ALA A 12 -13.41 4.09 -0.03
CA ALA A 12 -13.52 4.86 -1.27
C ALA A 12 -13.05 6.32 -1.14
N ASP A 13 -12.79 6.78 0.09
CA ASP A 13 -12.40 8.16 0.41
C ASP A 13 -10.87 8.37 0.38
N GLY A 14 -10.10 7.33 0.11
CA GLY A 14 -8.64 7.35 0.11
C GLY A 14 -8.00 7.29 1.50
N SER A 15 -8.79 7.02 2.54
CA SER A 15 -8.26 6.68 3.86
C SER A 15 -7.52 5.33 3.83
N ALA A 16 -6.67 5.10 4.84
CA ALA A 16 -5.97 3.84 4.95
C ALA A 16 -6.94 2.71 5.35
N TRP A 17 -6.84 1.56 4.71
CA TRP A 17 -7.59 0.36 5.04
C TRP A 17 -6.86 -0.40 6.16
N LEU A 18 -7.32 -0.26 7.40
CA LEU A 18 -6.65 -0.81 8.59
C LEU A 18 -7.41 -1.98 9.22
N GLU A 19 -8.74 -1.97 9.17
CA GLU A 19 -9.60 -2.97 9.82
C GLU A 19 -10.01 -4.11 8.88
N GLY A 20 -10.16 -5.33 9.43
CA GLY A 20 -10.65 -6.50 8.70
C GLY A 20 -9.62 -7.16 7.77
N GLY A 21 -8.37 -6.72 7.82
CA GLY A 21 -7.24 -7.30 7.09
C GLY A 21 -6.29 -8.08 7.99
N ASP A 22 -5.32 -8.73 7.37
CA ASP A 22 -4.19 -9.33 8.08
C ASP A 22 -3.24 -8.23 8.58
N GLU A 23 -3.29 -7.98 9.88
CA GLU A 23 -2.46 -6.99 10.58
C GLU A 23 -0.98 -7.39 10.68
N SER A 24 -0.64 -8.65 10.39
CA SER A 24 0.76 -9.07 10.26
C SER A 24 1.35 -8.62 8.92
N GLY A 25 0.51 -8.32 7.92
CA GLY A 25 0.91 -7.86 6.60
C GLY A 25 0.82 -6.33 6.42
N ARG A 26 1.68 -5.77 5.56
CA ARG A 26 1.59 -4.39 5.06
C ARG A 26 1.61 -4.39 3.54
N LEU A 27 0.76 -3.56 2.93
CA LEU A 27 0.72 -3.38 1.48
C LEU A 27 1.83 -2.43 1.01
N LEU A 28 2.69 -2.91 0.11
CA LEU A 28 3.69 -2.13 -0.61
C LEU A 28 3.27 -1.88 -2.07
N ARG A 29 3.76 -0.78 -2.65
CA ARG A 29 3.47 -0.33 -4.02
C ARG A 29 4.75 0.08 -4.75
N GLY A 30 4.72 0.05 -6.08
CA GLY A 30 5.73 0.72 -6.93
C GLY A 30 6.86 -0.16 -7.48
N GLY A 31 6.99 -1.40 -7.02
CA GLY A 31 8.09 -2.28 -7.45
C GLY A 31 9.45 -1.85 -6.90
N ALA A 32 10.52 -2.43 -7.43
CA ALA A 32 11.90 -2.19 -7.02
C ALA A 32 12.88 -2.48 -8.16
N TRP A 33 14.17 -2.14 -7.98
CA TRP A 33 15.21 -2.21 -9.01
C TRP A 33 15.42 -3.60 -9.63
N PHE A 34 15.18 -4.69 -8.90
CA PHE A 34 15.32 -6.07 -9.40
C PHE A 34 13.98 -6.71 -9.79
N ILE A 35 12.86 -6.05 -9.53
CA ILE A 35 11.53 -6.63 -9.76
C ILE A 35 11.23 -6.62 -11.27
N PRO A 36 10.76 -7.75 -11.85
CA PRO A 36 10.40 -7.81 -13.26
C PRO A 36 9.37 -6.74 -13.65
N PRO A 37 9.47 -6.14 -14.85
CA PRO A 37 8.58 -5.04 -15.28
C PRO A 37 7.08 -5.35 -15.15
N ILE A 38 6.67 -6.60 -15.32
CA ILE A 38 5.27 -7.05 -15.18
C ILE A 38 4.70 -6.80 -13.77
N LEU A 39 5.56 -6.77 -12.75
CA LEU A 39 5.22 -6.51 -11.35
C LEU A 39 5.43 -5.04 -10.93
N CYS A 40 5.86 -4.16 -11.83
CA CYS A 40 6.04 -2.72 -11.56
C CYS A 40 4.84 -1.86 -12.01
N ARG A 41 3.72 -2.48 -12.41
CA ARG A 41 2.50 -1.76 -12.80
C ARG A 41 1.84 -1.12 -11.58
N SER A 42 1.18 0.03 -11.77
CA SER A 42 0.55 0.80 -10.69
C SER A 42 -0.46 0.00 -9.84
N ALA A 43 -1.12 -0.99 -10.45
CA ALA A 43 -2.12 -1.84 -9.79
C ALA A 43 -1.52 -3.02 -8.98
N VAL A 44 -0.22 -3.30 -9.09
CA VAL A 44 0.40 -4.43 -8.39
C VAL A 44 0.39 -4.17 -6.88
N ARG A 45 0.15 -5.24 -6.12
CA ARG A 45 0.04 -5.27 -4.67
C ARG A 45 1.06 -6.26 -4.15
N ASN A 46 1.96 -5.80 -3.27
CA ASN A 46 2.95 -6.66 -2.64
C ASN A 46 2.69 -6.66 -1.14
N GLY A 47 2.27 -7.80 -0.58
CA GLY A 47 2.14 -8.00 0.85
C GLY A 47 3.49 -8.38 1.45
N VAL A 48 3.86 -7.73 2.56
CA VAL A 48 5.06 -8.08 3.33
C VAL A 48 4.74 -8.18 4.80
N VAL A 49 5.40 -9.09 5.52
CA VAL A 49 5.28 -9.18 6.98
C VAL A 49 5.82 -7.90 7.61
N ALA A 50 5.03 -7.31 8.49
CA ALA A 50 5.36 -6.10 9.22
C ALA A 50 6.61 -6.31 10.09
N GLY A 51 7.51 -5.33 10.11
CA GLY A 51 8.76 -5.38 10.88
C GLY A 51 9.95 -5.99 10.13
N LEU A 52 9.71 -6.67 9.00
CA LEU A 52 10.80 -7.03 8.10
C LEU A 52 11.36 -5.81 7.38
N GLN A 53 12.68 -5.78 7.21
CA GLN A 53 13.39 -4.70 6.54
C GLN A 53 14.08 -5.27 5.31
N PHE A 54 13.92 -4.58 4.19
CA PHE A 54 14.51 -4.94 2.92
C PHE A 54 15.14 -3.71 2.30
N ASP A 55 16.33 -3.85 1.74
CA ASP A 55 17.08 -2.77 1.08
C ASP A 55 16.38 -2.20 -0.17
N TYR A 56 15.39 -2.93 -0.69
CA TYR A 56 14.58 -2.54 -1.83
C TYR A 56 13.21 -1.94 -1.45
N VAL A 57 12.92 -1.78 -0.16
CA VAL A 57 11.66 -1.17 0.33
C VAL A 57 11.94 0.23 0.86
N GLY A 58 11.29 1.23 0.27
CA GLY A 58 11.36 2.63 0.69
C GLY A 58 10.00 3.19 1.11
N LEU A 59 9.97 4.49 1.43
CA LEU A 59 8.75 5.22 1.78
C LEU A 59 8.62 6.51 0.96
N ARG A 60 7.37 6.92 0.73
CA ARG A 60 7.02 8.25 0.23
C ARG A 60 6.07 8.90 1.24
N VAL A 61 6.35 10.14 1.63
CA VAL A 61 5.48 10.90 2.53
C VAL A 61 4.38 11.57 1.72
N GLY A 62 3.13 11.39 2.15
CA GLY A 62 1.97 12.14 1.69
C GLY A 62 1.54 13.18 2.72
N ARG A 63 0.97 14.29 2.26
CA ARG A 63 0.38 15.32 3.14
C ARG A 63 -1.06 15.54 2.70
N ALA A 64 -1.99 15.50 3.66
CA ALA A 64 -3.36 15.90 3.41
C ALA A 64 -3.43 17.42 3.15
N VAL A 65 -4.13 17.80 2.09
CA VAL A 65 -4.42 19.20 1.77
C VAL A 65 -5.90 19.41 2.07
N ALA A 66 -6.21 20.37 2.95
CA ALA A 66 -7.59 20.75 3.20
C ALA A 66 -8.20 21.33 1.92
N ARG A 67 -9.35 20.81 1.50
CA ARG A 67 -10.13 21.40 0.42
C ARG A 67 -11.06 22.42 1.04
N THR A 68 -10.91 23.68 0.67
CA THR A 68 -11.92 24.70 0.99
C THR A 68 -13.17 24.38 0.19
N LEU A 69 -14.29 24.12 0.86
CA LEU A 69 -15.59 24.03 0.20
C LEU A 69 -15.96 25.45 -0.25
N SER A 70 -16.07 25.66 -1.56
CA SER A 70 -16.61 26.87 -2.17
C SER A 70 -18.12 26.90 -2.08
#